data_AF-A0A0U5IL94-F1
#
_entry.id   AF-A0A0U5IL94-F1
#
_cell.length_a   1.000
_cell.length_b   1.000
_cell.length_c   1.000
_cell.angle_alpha   90.00
_cell.angle_beta   90.00
_cell.angle_gamma   90.00
#
_symmetry.space_group_name_H-M   'P 1'
#
loop_
_entity.id
_entity.type
_entity.pdbx_description
1 polymer ?
#
loop_
_entity_poly.entity_id
_entity_poly.type
_entity_poly.pdbx_seq_one_letter_code
_entity_poly.pdbx_strand_id
1 'polypeptide(L)'
;MGPLVDDAIEEGYEVGDDGEGRRPYHGYYFKILTAQGPSAPGGAKSYLEGGKLADGFGLLAWPASYGNSGIMSFQVNQRGLVYQADLGEDTADIAEAIDAYDPGPGWEPVVD
;
A
#
# COMPACT_ATOMS: atom_id res chain seq x y z
N MET A 1 12.08 30.32 7.09
CA MET A 1 11.67 29.15 7.88
C MET A 1 10.33 28.72 7.28
N GLY A 2 10.24 28.26 6.03
CA GLY A 2 10.83 27.04 5.46
C GLY A 2 9.68 26.04 5.35
N PRO A 3 8.96 25.93 4.21
CA PRO A 3 7.66 25.25 4.08
C PRO A 3 7.73 23.72 4.14
N LEU A 4 8.75 23.16 4.78
CA LEU A 4 9.00 21.73 4.86
C LEU A 4 8.67 21.14 6.24
N VAL A 5 8.14 21.95 7.16
CA VAL A 5 7.86 21.54 8.55
C VAL A 5 6.34 21.46 8.83
N ASP A 6 5.49 22.11 8.03
CA ASP A 6 4.03 22.02 8.14
C ASP A 6 3.46 20.80 7.39
N ASP A 7 4.06 20.38 6.26
CA ASP A 7 3.58 19.24 5.46
C ASP A 7 3.53 17.93 6.28
N ALA A 8 4.47 17.70 7.20
CA ALA A 8 4.58 16.43 7.91
C ALA A 8 3.76 16.34 9.21
N ILE A 9 3.28 17.47 9.76
CA ILE A 9 2.51 17.50 11.01
C ILE A 9 1.00 17.53 10.71
N GLU A 10 0.61 17.98 9.52
CA GLU A 10 -0.76 17.90 8.99
C GLU A 10 -1.02 16.61 8.17
N GLU A 11 -0.01 15.72 8.01
CA GLU A 11 -0.13 14.40 7.36
C GLU A 11 -0.88 13.37 8.22
N GLY A 12 -1.98 13.79 8.84
CA GLY A 12 -2.97 12.89 9.41
C GLY A 12 -3.60 12.10 8.29
N TYR A 13 -3.12 10.88 8.05
CA TYR A 13 -3.62 9.88 7.10
C TYR A 13 -5.08 10.12 6.66
N GLU A 14 -5.27 10.94 5.63
CA GLU A 14 -6.53 11.01 4.91
C GLU A 14 -6.56 9.82 3.98
N VAL A 15 -7.27 8.78 4.45
CA VAL A 15 -7.75 7.69 3.59
C VAL A 15 -8.80 8.31 2.69
N GLY A 16 -8.36 8.96 1.61
CA GLY A 16 -9.21 9.81 0.79
C GLY A 16 -10.41 9.06 0.22
N ASP A 17 -11.60 9.53 0.61
CA ASP A 17 -12.86 9.42 -0.12
C ASP A 17 -13.35 10.85 -0.35
N ASP A 18 -12.56 11.64 -1.08
CA ASP A 18 -12.77 13.08 -1.19
C ASP A 18 -12.58 13.60 -2.62
N GLY A 19 -13.07 12.87 -3.64
CA GLY A 19 -13.28 13.40 -5.01
C GLY A 19 -12.07 13.91 -5.80
N GLU A 20 -10.92 14.07 -5.16
CA GLU A 20 -9.61 14.35 -5.70
C GLU A 20 -8.84 13.04 -5.57
N GLY A 21 -8.53 12.42 -6.70
CA GLY A 21 -7.84 11.14 -6.74
C GLY A 21 -6.59 11.14 -5.85
N ARG A 22 -6.17 9.93 -5.44
CA ARG A 22 -4.97 9.69 -4.62
C ARG A 22 -3.84 10.59 -5.13
N ARG A 23 -3.22 11.36 -4.24
CA ARG A 23 -2.07 12.21 -4.59
C ARG A 23 -0.79 11.41 -4.37
N PRO A 24 0.10 11.32 -5.37
CA PRO A 24 1.29 10.52 -5.20
C PRO A 24 2.28 11.23 -4.26
N TYR A 25 2.86 10.48 -3.33
CA TYR A 25 3.91 10.95 -2.43
C TYR A 25 5.25 10.43 -2.92
N HIS A 26 6.20 11.33 -3.22
CA HIS A 26 7.49 11.02 -3.87
C HIS A 26 7.37 10.09 -5.09
N GLY A 27 6.34 10.27 -5.91
CA GLY A 27 6.12 9.48 -7.13
C GLY A 27 5.47 8.12 -6.91
N TYR A 28 4.92 7.85 -5.72
CA TYR A 28 4.22 6.61 -5.39
C TYR A 28 2.81 6.88 -4.88
N TYR A 29 1.87 6.03 -5.28
CA TYR A 29 0.55 5.94 -4.65
C TYR A 29 0.57 4.96 -3.51
N PHE A 30 -0.30 5.20 -2.53
CA PHE A 30 -0.45 4.38 -1.34
C PHE A 30 -1.91 4.01 -1.13
N LYS A 31 -2.17 2.76 -0.74
CA LYS A 31 -3.50 2.25 -0.40
C LYS A 31 -3.42 1.43 0.89
N ILE A 32 -4.32 1.70 1.83
CA ILE A 32 -4.50 0.86 3.01
C ILE A 32 -5.29 -0.39 2.61
N LEU A 33 -4.74 -1.54 2.95
CA LEU A 33 -5.38 -2.84 2.79
C LEU A 33 -6.01 -3.23 4.12
N THR A 34 -7.30 -3.53 4.11
CA THR A 34 -8.12 -3.77 5.32
C THR A 34 -8.30 -5.25 5.62
N ALA A 35 -7.57 -6.11 4.89
CA ALA A 35 -7.53 -7.55 5.11
C ALA A 35 -6.15 -8.12 4.77
N GLN A 36 -5.91 -9.38 5.17
CA GLN A 36 -4.87 -10.24 4.61
C GLN A 36 -5.48 -11.45 3.91
N GLY A 37 -4.81 -11.91 2.85
CA GLY A 37 -5.17 -13.09 2.07
C GLY A 37 -4.50 -14.38 2.57
N PRO A 38 -4.78 -15.51 1.92
CA PRO A 38 -4.33 -16.83 2.36
C PRO A 38 -2.80 -17.04 2.28
N SER A 39 -2.09 -16.30 1.43
CA SER A 39 -0.62 -16.41 1.28
C SER A 39 0.13 -15.57 2.31
N ALA A 40 -0.57 -14.67 3.02
CA ALA A 40 0.03 -13.88 4.09
C ALA A 40 0.37 -14.73 5.32
N PRO A 41 1.46 -14.38 6.05
CA PRO A 41 1.71 -14.95 7.37
C PRO A 41 0.51 -14.74 8.30
N GLY A 42 -0.09 -15.84 8.77
CA GLY A 42 -1.30 -15.83 9.60
C GLY A 42 -2.61 -16.14 8.85
N GLY A 43 -2.56 -16.33 7.52
CA GLY A 43 -3.70 -16.76 6.70
C GLY A 43 -4.74 -15.66 6.46
N ALA A 44 -5.82 -16.00 5.75
CA ALA A 44 -6.82 -15.00 5.38
C ALA A 44 -7.61 -14.48 6.60
N LYS A 45 -7.71 -13.16 6.76
CA LYS A 45 -8.58 -12.51 7.77
C LYS A 45 -8.85 -11.04 7.44
N SER A 46 -9.96 -10.53 7.99
CA SER A 46 -10.25 -9.08 8.04
C SER A 46 -9.37 -8.41 9.11
N TYR A 47 -8.96 -7.17 8.86
CA TYR A 47 -8.40 -6.29 9.88
C TYR A 47 -9.45 -5.36 10.51
N LEU A 48 -10.67 -5.37 9.97
CA LEU A 48 -11.79 -4.61 10.51
C LEU A 48 -12.50 -5.40 11.60
N GLU A 49 -12.65 -4.77 12.77
CA GLU A 49 -13.52 -5.20 13.86
C GLU A 49 -14.56 -4.10 14.10
N GLY A 50 -15.85 -4.43 13.95
CA GLY A 50 -16.93 -3.45 14.10
C GLY A 50 -16.82 -2.26 13.12
N GLY A 51 -16.25 -2.46 11.93
CA GLY A 51 -16.02 -1.42 10.92
C GLY A 51 -14.81 -0.53 11.19
N LYS A 52 -14.01 -0.82 12.23
CA LYS A 52 -12.80 -0.09 12.58
C LYS A 52 -11.58 -0.95 12.32
N LEU A 53 -10.53 -0.35 11.78
CA LEU A 53 -9.25 -1.02 11.59
C LEU A 53 -8.60 -1.26 12.96
N ALA A 54 -8.62 -2.52 13.42
CA ALA A 54 -8.25 -2.90 14.79
C ALA A 54 -7.30 -4.10 14.84
N ASP A 55 -7.41 -5.03 13.88
CA ASP A 55 -6.71 -6.33 13.91
C ASP A 55 -5.46 -6.39 13.01
N GLY A 56 -4.90 -5.22 12.70
CA GLY A 56 -3.74 -5.03 11.85
C GLY A 56 -4.01 -4.08 10.69
N PHE A 57 -3.10 -4.07 9.73
CA PHE A 57 -3.25 -3.35 8.46
C PHE A 57 -2.23 -3.89 7.46
N GLY A 58 -2.55 -3.73 6.18
CA GLY A 58 -1.58 -3.79 5.10
C GLY A 58 -1.46 -2.42 4.43
N LEU A 59 -0.34 -2.18 3.77
CA LEU A 59 -0.15 -1.07 2.86
C LEU A 59 0.34 -1.60 1.53
N LEU A 60 -0.25 -1.11 0.46
CA LEU A 60 0.23 -1.26 -0.91
C LEU A 60 0.83 0.07 -1.36
N ALA A 61 2.01 0.02 -1.95
CA ALA A 61 2.63 1.15 -2.64
C ALA A 61 2.95 0.78 -4.09
N TRP A 62 2.66 1.66 -5.04
CA TRP A 62 2.97 1.44 -6.46
C TRP A 62 3.36 2.75 -7.15
N PRO A 63 4.18 2.70 -8.21
CA PRO A 63 4.64 3.90 -8.90
C PRO A 63 3.46 4.66 -9.52
N ALA A 64 3.47 5.98 -9.36
CA ALA A 64 2.49 6.88 -9.98
C ALA A 64 2.57 6.87 -11.51
N SER A 65 3.76 6.56 -12.05
CA SER A 65 4.01 6.32 -13.46
C SER A 65 4.99 5.16 -13.59
N TYR A 66 4.48 4.01 -14.03
CA TYR A 66 5.30 2.82 -14.27
C TYR A 66 6.41 3.10 -15.30
N GLY A 67 7.63 2.64 -15.01
CA GLY A 67 8.83 2.86 -15.84
C GLY A 67 9.50 4.23 -15.70
N ASN A 68 8.82 5.23 -15.12
CA ASN A 68 9.36 6.57 -14.91
C ASN A 68 9.61 6.87 -13.42
N SER A 69 8.60 6.67 -12.58
CA SER A 69 8.71 6.84 -11.12
C SER A 69 9.21 5.58 -10.41
N GLY A 70 9.12 4.43 -11.08
CA GLY A 70 9.56 3.12 -10.61
C GLY A 70 8.91 2.00 -11.41
N ILE A 71 9.35 0.77 -11.19
CA ILE A 71 8.72 -0.45 -11.75
C ILE A 71 8.18 -1.38 -10.64
N MET A 72 8.68 -1.23 -9.42
CA MET A 72 8.33 -2.11 -8.31
C MET A 72 7.12 -1.58 -7.54
N SER A 73 6.21 -2.48 -7.22
CA SER A 73 5.15 -2.30 -6.23
C SER A 73 5.51 -3.06 -4.94
N PHE A 74 5.02 -2.57 -3.81
CA PHE A 74 5.38 -3.07 -2.49
C PHE A 74 4.14 -3.35 -1.62
N GLN A 75 4.14 -4.47 -0.94
CA GLN A 75 3.18 -4.78 0.13
C GLN A 75 3.92 -4.84 1.47
N VAL A 76 3.43 -4.12 2.46
CA VAL A 76 3.95 -4.18 3.84
C VAL A 76 2.81 -4.42 4.82
N ASN A 77 3.08 -5.22 5.86
CA ASN A 77 2.14 -5.42 6.97
C ASN A 77 2.61 -4.74 8.26
N GLN A 78 1.76 -4.76 9.29
CA GLN A 78 2.04 -4.19 10.61
C GLN A 78 3.26 -4.79 11.33
N ARG A 79 3.80 -5.91 10.84
CA ARG A 79 5.01 -6.56 11.38
C ARG A 79 6.28 -6.11 10.66
N GLY A 80 6.17 -5.20 9.69
CA GLY A 80 7.28 -4.73 8.87
C GLY A 80 7.76 -5.76 7.83
N LEU A 81 6.97 -6.80 7.55
CA LEU A 81 7.30 -7.72 6.46
C LEU A 81 6.97 -7.03 5.14
N VAL A 82 7.99 -6.80 4.33
CA VAL A 82 7.87 -6.13 3.03
C VAL A 82 8.07 -7.16 1.92
N TYR A 83 7.17 -7.13 0.94
CA TYR A 83 7.26 -7.89 -0.29
C TYR A 83 7.20 -6.94 -1.48
N GLN A 84 7.88 -7.28 -2.56
CA GLN A 84 7.89 -6.52 -3.80
C GLN A 84 7.45 -7.38 -4.98
N ALA A 85 6.81 -6.76 -5.95
CA ALA A 85 6.47 -7.36 -7.24
C ALA A 85 6.53 -6.32 -8.34
N ASP A 86 6.98 -6.71 -9.52
CA ASP A 86 6.76 -5.97 -10.74
C ASP A 86 5.40 -6.39 -11.31
N LEU A 87 4.45 -5.44 -11.33
CA LEU A 87 3.09 -5.67 -11.82
C LEU A 87 2.94 -5.31 -13.32
N GLY A 88 4.01 -4.84 -13.96
CA GLY A 88 4.04 -4.50 -15.37
C GLY A 88 3.31 -3.20 -15.72
N GLU A 89 3.00 -3.03 -16.99
CA GLU A 89 2.40 -1.79 -17.53
C GLU A 89 1.01 -1.49 -16.93
N ASP A 90 0.29 -2.51 -16.50
CA ASP A 90 -1.04 -2.42 -15.88
C ASP A 90 -0.97 -2.20 -14.35
N THR A 91 0.19 -1.80 -13.81
CA THR A 91 0.42 -1.62 -12.37
C THR A 91 -0.68 -0.82 -11.68
N ALA A 92 -1.16 0.27 -12.29
CA ALA A 92 -2.20 1.11 -11.70
C ALA A 92 -3.52 0.34 -11.53
N ASP A 93 -4.00 -0.31 -12.58
CA ASP A 93 -5.26 -1.07 -12.54
C ASP A 93 -5.19 -2.28 -11.61
N ILE A 94 -4.05 -2.99 -11.62
CA ILE A 94 -3.82 -4.13 -10.72
C ILE A 94 -3.80 -3.66 -9.27
N ALA A 95 -3.09 -2.55 -8.98
CA ALA A 95 -3.00 -2.02 -7.62
C ALA A 95 -4.36 -1.53 -7.08
N GLU A 96 -5.19 -0.93 -7.94
CA GLU A 96 -6.57 -0.56 -7.58
C GLU A 96 -7.40 -1.79 -7.15
N ALA A 97 -7.20 -2.93 -7.80
CA ALA A 97 -7.93 -4.17 -7.52
C ALA A 97 -7.39 -4.97 -6.32
N ILE A 98 -6.22 -4.62 -5.76
CA ILE A 98 -5.67 -5.29 -4.59
C ILE A 98 -6.30 -4.70 -3.32
N ASP A 99 -7.07 -5.51 -2.59
CA ASP A 99 -7.76 -5.10 -1.36
C ASP A 99 -7.22 -5.79 -0.09
N ALA A 100 -6.31 -6.74 -0.24
CA ALA A 100 -5.75 -7.52 0.86
C ALA A 100 -4.23 -7.66 0.75
N TYR A 101 -3.56 -7.64 1.90
CA TYR A 101 -2.15 -8.02 2.00
C TYR A 101 -2.03 -9.52 1.73
N ASP A 102 -1.55 -9.90 0.56
CA ASP A 102 -1.49 -11.29 0.10
C ASP A 102 -0.24 -11.52 -0.79
N PRO A 103 0.96 -11.66 -0.19
CA PRO A 103 2.19 -11.89 -0.93
C PRO A 103 2.27 -13.34 -1.45
N GLY A 104 1.47 -13.62 -2.48
CA GLY A 104 1.41 -14.90 -3.17
C GLY A 104 2.46 -15.04 -4.29
N PRO A 105 2.25 -15.94 -5.28
CA PRO A 105 3.14 -16.09 -6.42
C PRO A 105 3.42 -14.75 -7.12
N GLY A 106 4.69 -14.48 -7.41
CA GLY A 106 5.14 -13.23 -8.04
C GLY A 106 5.54 -12.13 -7.04
N TRP A 107 5.27 -12.32 -5.74
CA TRP A 107 5.75 -11.44 -4.68
C TRP A 107 7.01 -12.02 -4.03
N GLU A 108 8.05 -11.20 -3.93
CA GLU A 108 9.33 -11.57 -3.36
C GLU A 108 9.59 -10.79 -2.08
N PRO A 109 10.08 -11.42 -1.00
CA PRO A 109 10.43 -10.69 0.21
C PRO A 109 11.56 -9.71 -0.09
N VAL A 110 11.44 -8.48 0.40
CA VAL A 110 12.54 -7.52 0.38
C VAL A 110 13.48 -7.89 1.51
N VAL A 111 14.60 -8.53 1.15
CA VAL A 111 15.70 -8.86 2.07
C VAL A 111 16.78 -7.80 1.96
N ASP A 112 17.28 -7.35 3.11
CA ASP A 112 18.47 -6.49 3.22
C ASP A 112 19.75 -7.27 2.87
#